data_AF-A0A7J4KBI6-F1
#
_entry.id   AF-A0A7J4KBI6-F1
#
_cell.length_a   1.000
_cell.length_b   1.000
_cell.length_c   1.000
_cell.angle_alpha   90.00
_cell.angle_beta   90.00
_cell.angle_gamma   90.00
#
_symmetry.space_group_name_H-M   'P 1'
#
loop_
_entity.id
_entity.type
_entity.pdbx_description
1 polymer ?
#
loop_
_entity_poly.entity_id
_entity_poly.type
_entity_poly.pdbx_seq_one_letter_code
_entity_poly.pdbx_strand_id
1 'polypeptide(L)'
;MRRRRFLEDDDEDPLSGVANLFDVAMVFAVALLVALVLSYNIPEMLDDSSTVTLVKNPGTPQMQVIVKQGETITVMNMTEEIGGGQGTRMGTAYRLSTGEIIYVPDDEAGP
;
A
#
# COMPACT_ATOMS: atom_id res chain seq x y z
N MET A 1 -74.50 -18.23 -10.65
CA MET A 1 -74.22 -16.87 -11.18
C MET A 1 -74.24 -15.93 -9.99
N ARG A 2 -73.24 -15.11 -9.65
CA ARG A 2 -72.33 -14.29 -10.46
C ARG A 2 -70.97 -14.16 -9.74
N ARG A 3 -69.90 -14.40 -10.50
CA ARG A 3 -68.58 -13.75 -10.42
C ARG A 3 -68.80 -12.22 -10.33
N ARG A 4 -67.98 -11.40 -9.68
CA ARG A 4 -66.51 -11.38 -9.65
C ARG A 4 -66.14 -10.34 -8.57
N ARG A 5 -65.18 -10.68 -7.70
CA ARG A 5 -64.27 -9.68 -7.11
C ARG A 5 -63.68 -8.89 -8.27
N PHE A 6 -64.06 -7.65 -8.38
CA PHE A 6 -63.37 -6.61 -9.13
C PHE A 6 -63.42 -5.44 -8.15
N LEU A 7 -62.31 -4.72 -7.97
CA LEU A 7 -62.06 -3.73 -6.93
C LEU A 7 -61.46 -4.31 -5.63
N GLU A 8 -60.37 -5.06 -5.75
CA GLU A 8 -59.23 -4.80 -4.87
C GLU A 8 -58.28 -4.01 -5.76
N ASP A 9 -58.33 -2.69 -5.65
CA ASP A 9 -57.24 -1.83 -6.12
C ASP A 9 -55.99 -2.30 -5.38
N ASP A 10 -55.05 -2.90 -6.11
CA ASP A 10 -53.67 -3.00 -5.68
C ASP A 10 -53.12 -1.56 -5.64
N ASP A 11 -53.51 -0.80 -4.62
CA ASP A 11 -52.77 0.37 -4.14
C ASP A 11 -51.47 -0.15 -3.51
N GLU A 12 -50.61 -0.79 -4.32
CA GLU A 12 -49.23 -1.06 -3.95
C GLU A 12 -48.57 0.29 -3.75
N ASP A 13 -48.38 0.66 -2.48
CA ASP A 13 -47.72 1.90 -2.09
C ASP A 13 -46.42 2.03 -2.90
N PRO A 14 -46.28 3.04 -3.78
CA PRO A 14 -45.12 3.18 -4.65
C PRO A 14 -43.82 3.35 -3.85
N LEU A 15 -43.88 3.75 -2.56
CA LEU A 15 -42.72 3.75 -1.69
C LEU A 15 -42.22 2.34 -1.32
N SER A 16 -43.08 1.33 -1.32
CA SER A 16 -42.71 -0.06 -0.99
C SER A 16 -41.64 -0.60 -1.96
N GLY A 17 -41.80 -0.34 -3.26
CA GLY A 17 -40.81 -0.72 -4.27
C GLY A 17 -39.52 0.10 -4.20
N VAL A 18 -39.62 1.40 -3.86
CA VAL A 18 -38.48 2.29 -3.70
C VAL A 18 -37.63 1.91 -2.49
N ALA A 19 -38.24 1.49 -1.38
CA ALA A 19 -37.54 1.07 -0.17
C ALA A 19 -36.64 -0.15 -0.42
N ASN A 20 -37.13 -1.14 -1.18
CA ASN A 20 -36.34 -2.32 -1.54
C ASN A 20 -35.17 -1.97 -2.49
N LEU A 21 -35.41 -1.13 -3.51
CA LEU A 21 -34.34 -0.70 -4.42
C LEU A 21 -33.27 0.12 -3.68
N PHE A 22 -33.68 0.94 -2.71
CA PHE A 22 -32.75 1.71 -1.88
C PHE A 22 -31.87 0.79 -1.02
N ASP A 23 -32.43 -0.24 -0.41
CA ASP A 23 -31.65 -1.23 0.36
C ASP A 23 -30.63 -1.97 -0.53
N VAL A 24 -31.06 -2.44 -1.71
CA VAL A 24 -30.17 -3.04 -2.69
C VAL A 24 -29.06 -2.07 -3.13
N ALA A 25 -29.39 -0.79 -3.34
CA ALA A 25 -28.41 0.23 -3.72
C ALA A 25 -27.40 0.50 -2.60
N MET A 26 -27.82 0.49 -1.33
CA MET A 26 -26.92 0.63 -0.19
C MET A 26 -25.95 -0.56 -0.10
N VAL A 27 -26.44 -1.79 -0.21
CA VAL A 27 -25.60 -3.00 -0.23
C VAL A 27 -24.61 -2.95 -1.40
N PHE A 28 -25.06 -2.51 -2.57
CA PHE A 28 -24.21 -2.33 -3.74
C PHE A 28 -23.11 -1.27 -3.51
N ALA A 29 -23.44 -0.13 -2.91
CA ALA A 29 -22.47 0.92 -2.58
C ALA A 29 -21.41 0.43 -1.57
N VAL A 30 -21.82 -0.33 -0.55
CA VAL A 30 -20.89 -0.96 0.41
C VAL A 30 -19.98 -1.97 -0.30
N ALA A 31 -20.52 -2.78 -1.20
CA ALA A 31 -19.72 -3.73 -1.99
C ALA A 31 -18.68 -3.01 -2.86
N LEU A 32 -19.03 -1.89 -3.49
CA LEU A 32 -18.08 -1.06 -4.24
C LEU A 32 -17.00 -0.45 -3.34
N LEU A 33 -17.34 0.00 -2.13
CA LEU A 33 -16.37 0.52 -1.16
C LEU A 33 -15.38 -0.58 -0.75
N VAL A 34 -15.88 -1.77 -0.41
CA VAL A 34 -15.03 -2.94 -0.08
C VAL A 34 -14.12 -3.28 -1.26
N ALA A 35 -14.65 -3.33 -2.48
CA ALA A 35 -13.87 -3.59 -3.68
C ALA A 35 -12.77 -2.53 -3.91
N LEU A 36 -13.08 -1.25 -3.67
CA LEU A 36 -12.10 -0.17 -3.77
C LEU A 36 -10.96 -0.37 -2.76
N VAL A 37 -11.29 -0.60 -1.48
CA VAL A 37 -10.30 -0.83 -0.42
C VAL A 37 -9.39 -2.01 -0.74
N LEU A 38 -9.95 -3.11 -1.24
CA LEU A 38 -9.18 -4.28 -1.68
C LEU A 38 -8.30 -3.98 -2.90
N SER A 39 -8.80 -3.21 -3.88
CA SER A 39 -8.06 -2.88 -5.11
C SER A 39 -6.80 -2.05 -4.87
N TYR A 40 -6.77 -1.23 -3.81
CA TYR A 40 -5.64 -0.40 -3.46
C TYR A 40 -4.59 -1.11 -2.58
N ASN A 41 -4.72 -2.42 -2.34
CA ASN A 41 -3.86 -3.22 -1.45
C ASN A 41 -3.64 -2.57 -0.06
N ILE A 42 -4.59 -1.74 0.40
CA ILE A 42 -4.55 -1.11 1.73
C ILE A 42 -4.46 -2.14 2.85
N PRO A 43 -5.11 -3.33 2.78
CA PRO A 43 -4.95 -4.35 3.82
C PRO A 43 -3.50 -4.75 4.04
N GLU A 44 -2.71 -4.81 2.97
CA GLU A 44 -1.30 -5.19 3.03
C GLU A 44 -0.44 -4.06 3.63
N MET A 45 -0.85 -2.79 3.57
CA MET A 45 -0.19 -1.72 4.34
C MET A 45 -0.51 -1.78 5.85
N LEU A 46 -1.69 -2.28 6.21
CA LEU A 46 -2.18 -2.35 7.59
C LEU A 46 -1.82 -3.65 8.30
N ASP A 47 -1.40 -4.68 7.56
CA ASP A 47 -0.93 -5.94 8.12
C ASP A 47 0.48 -5.75 8.72
N ASP A 48 0.64 -6.15 9.98
CA ASP A 48 1.91 -6.08 10.72
C ASP A 48 2.89 -7.21 10.30
N SER A 49 2.46 -8.13 9.45
CA SER A 49 3.31 -9.23 8.93
C SER A 49 3.73 -9.05 7.47
N SER A 50 3.18 -8.06 6.77
CA SER A 50 3.45 -7.85 5.36
C SER A 50 4.75 -7.09 5.10
N THR A 51 5.27 -7.24 3.88
CA THR A 51 6.38 -6.43 3.37
C THR A 51 5.89 -5.56 2.22
N VAL A 52 5.97 -4.23 2.38
CA VAL A 52 5.51 -3.26 1.38
C VAL A 52 6.66 -2.34 1.00
N THR A 53 6.89 -2.17 -0.31
CA THR A 53 7.85 -1.20 -0.86
C THR A 53 7.10 -0.08 -1.56
N LEU A 54 7.26 1.16 -1.08
CA LEU A 54 6.69 2.36 -1.69
C LEU A 54 7.80 3.21 -2.28
N VAL A 55 7.71 3.49 -3.58
CA VAL A 55 8.63 4.39 -4.29
C VAL A 55 7.93 5.71 -4.55
N LYS A 56 8.43 6.80 -3.96
CA LYS A 56 7.97 8.17 -4.19
C LYS A 56 8.86 8.88 -5.20
N ASN A 57 8.24 9.66 -6.09
CA ASN A 57 8.89 10.49 -7.11
C ASN A 57 9.95 9.74 -7.95
N PRO A 58 9.60 8.59 -8.57
CA PRO A 58 10.55 7.82 -9.36
C PRO A 58 11.13 8.68 -10.49
N GLY A 59 12.44 8.56 -10.71
CA GLY A 59 13.18 9.28 -11.76
C GLY A 59 13.52 10.74 -11.43
N THR A 60 13.23 11.23 -10.22
CA THR A 60 13.55 12.60 -9.79
C THR A 60 14.67 12.62 -8.75
N PRO A 61 15.37 13.75 -8.56
CA PRO A 61 16.36 13.91 -7.49
C PRO A 61 15.78 13.81 -6.06
N GLN A 62 14.45 13.83 -5.93
CA GLN A 62 13.74 13.68 -4.65
C GLN A 62 13.11 12.28 -4.52
N MET A 63 13.69 11.27 -5.18
CA MET A 63 13.21 9.90 -5.07
C MET A 63 13.44 9.35 -3.66
N GLN A 64 12.41 8.71 -3.11
CA GLN A 64 12.46 8.06 -1.81
C GLN A 64 11.88 6.65 -1.92
N VAL A 65 12.60 5.66 -1.39
CA VAL A 65 12.13 4.28 -1.26
C VAL A 65 11.85 4.00 0.21
N ILE A 66 10.60 3.72 0.53
CA ILE A 66 10.15 3.36 1.88
C ILE A 66 9.85 1.87 1.87
N VAL A 67 10.53 1.11 2.73
CA VAL A 67 10.30 -0.32 2.91
C VAL A 67 9.72 -0.54 4.30
N LYS A 68 8.49 -1.06 4.37
CA LYS A 68 7.86 -1.54 5.62
C LYS A 68 8.02 -3.06 5.66
N GLN A 69 8.64 -3.58 6.71
CA GLN A 69 8.69 -5.02 7.03
C GLN A 69 8.08 -5.18 8.42
N GLY A 70 6.79 -5.50 8.45
CA GLY A 70 6.00 -5.46 9.66
C GLY A 70 6.06 -4.12 10.38
N GLU A 71 6.53 -4.07 11.63
CA GLU A 71 6.66 -2.84 12.41
C GLU A 71 7.90 -1.99 12.04
N THR A 72 8.86 -2.57 11.29
CA THR A 72 10.09 -1.86 10.92
C THR A 72 9.89 -1.06 9.64
N ILE A 73 10.17 0.25 9.69
CA ILE A 73 10.08 1.16 8.54
C ILE A 73 11.47 1.69 8.21
N THR A 74 11.98 1.34 7.02
CA THR A 74 13.26 1.85 6.48
C THR A 74 12.98 2.87 5.39
N VAL A 75 13.54 4.07 5.53
CA VAL A 75 13.41 5.15 4.54
C VAL A 75 14.77 5.39 3.89
N MET A 76 14.86 5.14 2.58
CA MET A 76 16.05 5.40 1.78
C MET A 76 15.80 6.60 0.88
N ASN A 77 16.55 7.68 1.10
CA ASN A 77 16.54 8.83 0.20
C ASN A 77 17.61 8.60 -0.88
N MET A 78 17.25 8.68 -2.15
CA MET A 78 18.24 8.73 -3.22
C MET A 78 18.73 10.18 -3.34
N THR A 79 19.68 10.55 -2.49
CA THR A 79 20.45 11.77 -2.67
C THR A 79 21.55 11.54 -3.71
N GLU A 80 21.92 12.57 -4.47
CA GLU A 80 23.12 12.54 -5.31
C GLU A 80 24.41 12.41 -4.47
N GLU A 81 24.32 12.62 -3.15
CA GLU A 81 25.37 12.32 -2.20
C GLU A 81 25.48 10.82 -1.93
N ILE A 82 26.64 10.25 -2.27
CA ILE A 82 27.06 8.89 -1.97
C ILE A 82 26.97 8.67 -0.43
N GLY A 83 25.98 7.88 0.01
CA GLY A 83 25.97 7.22 1.31
C GLY A 83 25.63 8.08 2.52
N GLY A 84 24.36 8.48 2.66
CA GLY A 84 23.84 9.08 3.89
C GLY A 84 23.02 8.09 4.72
N GLY A 85 23.60 7.57 5.82
CA GLY A 85 22.93 6.78 6.85
C GLY A 85 23.72 6.86 8.16
N GLN A 86 23.10 6.57 9.31
CA GLN A 86 23.86 6.36 10.54
C GLN A 86 24.64 5.05 10.41
N GLY A 87 25.97 5.12 10.38
CA GLY A 87 26.84 3.97 10.29
C GLY A 87 28.24 4.32 10.74
N THR A 88 28.98 3.34 11.21
CA THR A 88 30.38 3.52 11.59
C THR A 88 31.24 3.35 10.34
N ARG A 89 32.18 4.26 10.11
CA ARG A 89 33.20 4.10 9.06
C ARG A 89 34.00 2.83 9.37
N MET A 90 33.92 1.83 8.51
CA MET A 90 34.59 0.53 8.73
C MET A 90 35.94 0.44 8.03
N GLY A 91 36.28 1.31 7.09
CA GLY A 91 37.53 1.21 6.34
C GLY A 91 37.55 2.00 5.03
N THR A 92 38.61 1.78 4.26
CA THR A 92 38.82 2.34 2.91
C THR A 92 38.97 1.20 1.90
N ALA A 93 38.31 1.30 0.75
CA ALA A 93 38.49 0.35 -0.35
C ALA A 93 39.31 0.98 -1.50
N TYR A 94 40.29 0.23 -2.00
CA TYR A 94 41.14 0.58 -3.13
C TYR A 94 40.87 -0.35 -4.31
N ARG A 95 40.82 0.19 -5.51
CA ARG A 95 40.81 -0.60 -6.76
C ARG A 95 42.20 -0.56 -7.38
N LEU A 96 42.80 -1.71 -7.59
CA LEU A 96 44.10 -1.85 -8.25
C LEU A 96 43.96 -1.73 -9.77
N SER A 97 45.09 -1.44 -10.43
CA SER A 97 45.18 -1.43 -11.90
C SER A 97 44.86 -2.79 -12.54
N THR A 98 45.02 -3.88 -11.79
CA THR A 98 44.64 -5.25 -12.18
C THR A 98 43.13 -5.51 -12.13
N GLY A 99 42.35 -4.57 -11.57
CA GLY A 99 40.91 -4.70 -11.36
C GLY A 99 40.52 -5.29 -10.00
N GLU A 100 41.48 -5.80 -9.22
CA GLU A 100 41.26 -6.30 -7.86
C GLU A 100 40.81 -5.17 -6.91
N ILE A 101 39.94 -5.49 -5.95
CA ILE A 101 39.46 -4.57 -4.93
C ILE A 101 40.02 -5.00 -3.57
N ILE A 102 40.81 -4.13 -2.95
CA ILE A 102 41.38 -4.32 -1.60
C ILE A 102 40.60 -3.46 -0.62
N TYR A 103 40.04 -4.10 0.41
CA TYR A 103 39.44 -3.41 1.55
C TYR A 103 40.42 -3.35 2.72
N VAL A 104 40.60 -2.15 3.28
CA VAL A 104 41.46 -1.87 4.43
C VAL A 104 40.56 -1.40 5.58
N PRO A 105 40.35 -2.21 6.63
CA PRO A 105 39.62 -1.78 7.82
C PRO A 105 40.28 -0.57 8.48
N ASP A 106 39.48 0.31 9.09
CA ASP A 106 40.02 1.31 10.01
C ASP A 106 40.24 0.62 11.36
N ASP A 107 41.50 0.54 11.80
CA ASP A 107 41.88 -0.27 12.95
C ASP A 107 41.23 0.21 14.28
N GLU A 108 40.14 -0.44 14.68
CA GLU A 108 39.90 -0.85 16.08
C GLU A 108 39.86 -2.38 16.18
N ALA A 109 40.91 -3.02 15.68
CA ALA A 109 41.31 -4.35 16.11
C ALA A 109 42.85 -4.46 16.07
N GLY A 110 43.51 -3.60 16.84
CA GLY A 110 44.83 -3.92 17.37
C GLY A 110 44.70 -5.00 18.47
N PRO A 111 45.76 -5.80 18.71
CA PRO A 111 45.72 -7.17 19.24
C PRO A 111 44.97 -7.37 20.56
#